data_AF-A6KUC8-F1
#
_entry.id   AF-A6KUC8-F1
#
_cell.length_a   1.000
_cell.length_b   1.000
_cell.length_c   1.000
_cell.angle_alpha   90.00
_cell.angle_beta   90.00
_cell.angle_gamma   90.00
#
_symmetry.space_group_name_H-M   'P 1'
#
loop_
_entity.id
_entity.type
_entity.pdbx_description
1 polymer ?
#
loop_
_entity_poly.entity_id
_entity_poly.type
_entity_poly.pdbx_seq_one_letter_code
_entity_poly.pdbx_strand_id
1 'polypeptide(L)'
;MVKYFQVLWSLLFSIMLHSMLLAAPGARVWWPTHGLIKIKCPYKKVKLSWFNKTVDPCPGLKQPICGTNFVTYDNPCILCVESFLGDRLDITTLEDFW
;
A
#
# COMPACT_ATOMS: atom_id res chain seq x y z
N MET A 1 48.90 -22.87 -8.15
CA MET A 1 47.94 -22.98 -7.03
C MET A 1 47.30 -21.65 -6.64
N VAL A 2 48.01 -20.52 -6.65
CA VAL A 2 47.49 -19.19 -6.23
C VAL A 2 46.46 -18.57 -7.21
N LYS A 3 46.62 -18.78 -8.52
CA LYS A 3 45.70 -18.26 -9.54
C LYS A 3 44.29 -18.86 -9.47
N TYR A 4 44.20 -20.14 -9.08
CA TYR A 4 42.91 -20.82 -8.93
C TYR A 4 42.11 -20.23 -7.76
N PHE A 5 42.78 -19.95 -6.64
CA PHE A 5 42.14 -19.36 -5.47
C PHE A 5 41.59 -17.96 -5.74
N GLN A 6 42.34 -17.13 -6.48
CA GLN A 6 41.90 -15.79 -6.89
C GLN A 6 40.66 -15.82 -7.80
N VAL A 7 40.60 -16.76 -8.74
CA VAL A 7 39.44 -16.93 -9.65
C VAL A 7 38.21 -17.46 -8.90
N LEU A 8 38.41 -18.45 -8.02
CA LEU A 8 37.34 -19.02 -7.21
C LEU A 8 36.70 -17.97 -6.30
N TRP A 9 37.52 -17.12 -5.68
CA TRP A 9 37.02 -16.07 -4.80
C TRP A 9 36.26 -14.97 -5.54
N SER A 10 36.73 -14.63 -6.75
CA SER A 10 36.06 -13.66 -7.63
C SER A 10 34.68 -14.15 -8.08
N LEU A 11 34.57 -15.44 -8.42
CA LEU A 11 33.29 -16.08 -8.77
C LEU A 11 32.32 -16.09 -7.58
N LEU A 12 32.78 -16.52 -6.40
CA LEU A 12 31.94 -16.53 -5.20
C LEU A 12 31.46 -15.12 -4.83
N PHE A 13 32.30 -14.10 -4.95
CA PHE A 13 31.92 -12.72 -4.69
C PHE A 13 30.87 -12.22 -5.69
N SER A 14 31.03 -12.56 -6.98
CA SER A 14 30.05 -12.19 -8.01
C SER A 14 28.69 -12.89 -7.83
N ILE A 15 28.68 -14.14 -7.37
CA ILE A 15 27.45 -14.89 -7.05
C ILE A 15 26.74 -14.27 -5.85
N MET A 16 27.46 -13.93 -4.78
CA MET A 16 26.90 -13.28 -3.61
C MET A 16 26.30 -11.90 -3.93
N LEU A 17 26.98 -11.11 -4.77
CA LEU A 17 26.49 -9.80 -5.20
C LEU A 17 25.20 -9.92 -6.04
N HIS A 18 25.13 -10.89 -6.96
CA HIS A 18 23.91 -11.16 -7.73
C HIS A 18 22.76 -11.63 -6.83
N SER A 19 23.01 -12.51 -5.86
CA SER A 19 22.00 -12.97 -4.90
C SER A 19 21.44 -11.82 -4.05
N MET A 20 22.26 -10.85 -3.65
CA MET A 20 21.78 -9.67 -2.92
C MET A 20 20.96 -8.73 -3.82
N LEU A 21 21.31 -8.61 -5.10
CA LEU A 21 20.57 -7.77 -6.06
C LEU A 21 19.19 -8.37 -6.39
N LEU A 22 19.10 -9.71 -6.48
CA LEU A 22 17.85 -10.45 -6.68
C LEU A 22 17.01 -10.55 -5.39
N ALA A 23 17.65 -10.43 -4.23
CA ALA A 23 16.99 -10.42 -2.93
C ALA A 23 16.61 -9.01 -2.44
N ALA A 24 16.33 -8.07 -3.35
CA ALA A 24 15.68 -6.82 -2.98
C ALA A 24 14.34 -7.18 -2.29
N PRO A 25 14.19 -6.99 -0.97
CA PRO A 25 12.94 -7.27 -0.28
C PRO A 25 12.02 -6.08 -0.52
N GLY A 26 11.55 -5.96 -1.76
CA GLY A 26 10.79 -4.81 -2.25
C GLY A 26 9.34 -5.12 -2.58
N ALA A 27 8.93 -6.40 -2.53
CA ALA A 27 7.51 -6.73 -2.56
C ALA A 27 6.92 -6.35 -1.20
N ARG A 28 6.58 -5.07 -1.03
CA ARG A 28 5.66 -4.67 0.04
C ARG A 28 4.43 -5.55 -0.13
N VAL A 29 4.22 -6.47 0.82
CA VAL A 29 3.03 -7.32 0.85
C VAL A 29 1.87 -6.39 1.18
N TRP A 30 1.23 -5.88 0.15
CA TRP A 30 0.05 -5.05 0.26
C TRP A 30 -1.10 -5.92 0.77
N TRP A 31 -1.93 -5.34 1.63
CA TRP A 31 -3.19 -5.96 2.03
C TRP A 31 -4.30 -5.35 1.17
N PRO A 32 -5.14 -6.15 0.48
CA PRO A 32 -5.18 -7.61 0.36
C PRO A 32 -4.19 -8.17 -0.69
N THR A 33 -3.77 -9.42 -0.52
CA THR A 33 -2.78 -10.05 -1.41
C THR A 33 -3.31 -10.38 -2.80
N HIS A 34 -4.63 -10.58 -2.95
CA HIS A 34 -5.30 -10.78 -4.24
C HIS A 34 -6.78 -10.34 -4.17
N GLY A 35 -7.30 -9.84 -5.29
CA GLY A 35 -8.72 -9.55 -5.48
C GLY A 35 -9.15 -8.14 -5.07
N LEU A 36 -10.35 -7.78 -5.50
CA LEU A 36 -11.02 -6.54 -5.10
C LEU A 36 -11.75 -6.79 -3.77
N ILE A 37 -11.44 -6.00 -2.75
CA ILE A 37 -12.17 -6.04 -1.47
C ILE A 37 -13.04 -4.80 -1.34
N LYS A 38 -14.29 -4.98 -0.91
CA LYS A 38 -15.16 -3.87 -0.50
C LYS A 38 -14.79 -3.47 0.93
N ILE A 39 -14.24 -2.27 1.10
CA ILE A 39 -13.92 -1.72 2.42
C ILE A 39 -15.19 -1.08 2.99
N LYS A 40 -15.66 -1.55 4.15
CA LYS A 40 -16.78 -0.93 4.85
C LYS A 40 -16.30 0.32 5.59
N CYS A 41 -16.61 1.49 5.07
CA CYS A 41 -16.27 2.74 5.73
C CYS A 41 -17.26 3.03 6.89
N PRO A 42 -16.76 3.32 8.10
CA PRO A 42 -17.62 3.58 9.26
C PRO A 42 -18.28 4.97 9.22
N TYR A 43 -17.76 5.89 8.41
CA TYR A 43 -18.24 7.27 8.35
C TYR A 43 -19.44 7.35 7.40
N LYS A 44 -20.66 7.50 7.93
CA LYS A 44 -21.87 7.75 7.13
C LYS A 44 -21.90 9.22 6.73
N LYS A 45 -21.85 9.55 5.42
CA LYS A 45 -21.92 10.91 4.80
C LYS A 45 -22.21 12.01 5.83
N VAL A 46 -21.19 12.45 6.55
CA VAL A 46 -21.36 13.51 7.53
C VAL A 46 -21.21 14.81 6.75
N LYS A 47 -22.15 15.74 6.86
CA LYS A 47 -22.04 17.05 6.21
C LYS A 47 -20.67 17.61 6.56
N LEU A 48 -19.80 17.84 5.57
CA LEU A 48 -18.44 18.33 5.77
C LEU A 48 -18.36 19.66 6.56
N SER A 49 -19.51 20.30 6.81
CA SER A 49 -19.62 21.57 7.55
C SER A 49 -19.12 21.54 9.00
N TRP A 50 -18.97 20.36 9.64
CA TRP A 50 -18.40 20.26 11.00
C TRP A 50 -16.99 19.65 11.03
N PHE A 51 -16.51 19.12 9.91
CA PHE A 51 -15.19 18.50 9.83
C PHE A 51 -14.15 19.58 9.58
N ASN A 52 -13.57 20.09 10.66
CA ASN A 52 -12.41 20.97 10.55
C ASN A 52 -11.24 20.11 10.04
N LYS A 53 -10.69 20.45 8.87
CA LYS A 53 -9.61 19.73 8.15
C LYS A 53 -8.32 19.54 8.99
N THR A 54 -8.28 20.10 10.19
CA THR A 54 -7.13 20.12 11.10
C THR A 54 -6.98 18.87 11.98
N VAL A 55 -7.97 17.96 12.01
CA VAL A 55 -7.89 16.72 12.79
C VAL A 55 -7.74 15.54 11.84
N ASP A 56 -6.66 14.76 11.97
CA ASP A 56 -6.54 13.46 11.31
C ASP A 56 -7.42 12.46 12.07
N PRO A 57 -8.51 11.96 11.46
CA PRO A 57 -9.43 11.06 12.14
C PRO A 57 -8.96 9.60 12.12
N CYS A 58 -7.86 9.30 11.44
CA CYS A 58 -7.42 7.94 11.21
C CYS A 58 -6.34 7.50 12.23
N PRO A 59 -6.41 6.25 12.71
CA PRO A 59 -5.33 5.71 13.54
C PRO A 59 -4.05 5.56 12.70
N GLY A 60 -2.88 5.78 13.33
CA GLY A 60 -1.56 5.64 12.69
C GLY A 60 -1.14 4.19 12.38
N LEU A 61 -2.10 3.28 12.23
CA LEU A 61 -1.86 1.88 11.85
C LEU A 61 -1.44 1.83 10.38
N LYS A 62 -0.30 1.22 10.06
CA LYS A 62 0.18 1.04 8.68
C LYS A 62 -0.33 -0.27 8.11
N GLN A 63 -1.32 -0.19 7.24
CA GLN A 63 -1.93 -1.32 6.52
C GLN A 63 -2.14 -0.89 5.06
N PRO A 64 -1.07 -0.88 4.25
CA PRO A 64 -1.13 -0.22 2.97
C PRO A 64 -2.02 -0.99 1.99
N ILE A 65 -2.89 -0.26 1.32
CA ILE A 65 -3.90 -0.78 0.39
C ILE A 65 -3.89 -0.01 -0.92
N CYS A 66 -4.11 -0.71 -2.04
CA CYS A 66 -4.24 -0.10 -3.34
C CYS A 66 -5.70 0.29 -3.60
N GLY A 67 -5.95 1.57 -3.87
CA GLY A 67 -7.25 2.05 -4.35
C GLY A 67 -7.49 1.72 -5.82
N THR A 68 -8.74 1.84 -6.27
CA THR A 68 -9.09 1.64 -7.69
C THR A 68 -8.53 2.73 -8.61
N ASN A 69 -8.14 3.87 -8.03
CA ASN A 69 -7.40 4.95 -8.69
C ASN A 69 -5.89 4.67 -8.82
N PHE A 70 -5.44 3.45 -8.52
CA PHE A 70 -4.03 3.04 -8.52
C PHE A 70 -3.14 3.82 -7.53
N VAL A 71 -3.75 4.51 -6.56
CA VAL A 71 -3.03 5.16 -5.46
C VAL A 71 -2.95 4.21 -4.28
N THR A 72 -1.77 4.11 -3.68
CA THR A 72 -1.58 3.38 -2.42
C THR A 72 -1.91 4.29 -1.25
N TYR A 73 -2.79 3.83 -0.37
CA TYR A 73 -3.14 4.49 0.88
C TYR A 73 -2.45 3.78 2.04
N ASP A 74 -1.93 4.54 3.01
CA ASP A 74 -1.22 3.99 4.17
C ASP A 74 -2.11 3.10 5.05
N ASN A 75 -3.42 3.35 5.07
CA ASN A 75 -4.41 2.50 5.71
C ASN A 75 -5.81 2.64 5.08
N PRO A 76 -6.72 1.68 5.35
CA PRO A 76 -8.09 1.74 4.84
C PRO A 76 -8.92 2.94 5.31
N CYS A 77 -8.61 3.50 6.48
CA CYS A 77 -9.31 4.69 7.00
C CYS A 77 -9.01 5.92 6.14
N ILE A 78 -7.73 6.14 5.77
CA ILE A 78 -7.31 7.25 4.92
C ILE A 78 -7.98 7.13 3.54
N LEU A 79 -8.05 5.92 2.98
CA LEU A 79 -8.81 5.67 1.74
C LEU A 79 -10.27 6.11 1.87
N CYS A 80 -10.94 5.74 2.96
CA CYS A 80 -12.32 6.15 3.23
C CYS A 80 -12.47 7.67 3.32
N VAL A 81 -11.60 8.35 4.08
CA VAL A 81 -11.64 9.82 4.24
C VAL A 81 -11.46 10.52 2.89
N GLU A 82 -10.45 10.12 2.11
CA GLU A 82 -10.19 10.70 0.80
C GLU A 82 -11.39 10.49 -0.16
N SER A 83 -12.03 9.32 -0.07
CA SER A 83 -13.24 9.00 -0.85
C SER A 83 -14.45 9.88 -0.47
N PHE A 84 -14.53 10.35 0.77
CA PHE A 84 -15.56 11.29 1.21
C PHE A 84 -15.25 12.75 0.87
N LEU A 85 -13.97 13.13 0.82
CA LEU A 85 -13.54 14.49 0.45
C LEU A 85 -13.63 14.72 -1.06
N GLY A 86 -13.36 13.67 -1.84
CA GLY A 86 -13.39 13.69 -3.31
C GLY A 86 -14.78 13.40 -3.86
N ASP A 87 -15.77 14.26 -3.58
CA ASP A 87 -17.17 14.22 -4.06
C ASP A 87 -17.31 14.31 -5.62
N ARG A 88 -16.54 13.50 -6.36
CA ARG A 88 -16.76 13.18 -7.77
C ARG A 88 -16.19 11.82 -8.16
N LEU A 89 -17.08 10.82 -8.06
CA LEU A 89 -17.23 9.62 -8.89
C LEU A 89 -16.28 8.41 -8.66
N ASP A 90 -16.92 7.33 -8.20
CA ASP A 90 -16.58 5.90 -8.33
C ASP A 90 -15.26 5.38 -7.75
N ILE A 91 -15.28 4.98 -6.48
CA ILE A 91 -14.34 3.95 -5.98
C ILE A 91 -15.05 2.69 -5.47
N THR A 92 -16.30 2.78 -5.05
CA THR A 92 -17.21 1.64 -5.02
C THR A 92 -18.59 2.23 -5.03
N THR A 93 -19.49 1.65 -5.82
CA THR A 93 -20.94 1.77 -5.62
C THR A 93 -21.23 2.03 -4.15
N LEU A 94 -21.63 3.26 -3.82
CA LEU A 94 -22.51 3.47 -2.69
C LEU A 94 -23.72 2.60 -3.04
N GLU A 95 -23.72 1.36 -2.53
CA GLU A 95 -24.96 0.67 -2.21
C GLU A 95 -25.60 1.50 -1.08
N ASP A 96 -26.03 2.71 -1.46
CA ASP A 96 -27.07 3.44 -0.78
C ASP A 96 -28.28 2.48 -0.85
N PHE A 97 -28.61 1.89 0.32
CA PHE A 97 -29.81 1.10 0.63
C PHE A 97 -29.88 -0.35 0.09
N TRP A 98 -29.36 -1.31 0.86
CA TRP A 98 -30.18 -2.20 1.70
C TRP A 98 -29.30 -2.91 2.75
#